data_AF-A0A2V1KBJ5-F1
#
_entry.id   AF-A0A2V1KBJ5-F1
#
_cell.length_a   1.000
_cell.length_b   1.000
_cell.length_c   1.000
_cell.angle_alpha   90.00
_cell.angle_beta   90.00
_cell.angle_gamma   90.00
#
_symmetry.space_group_name_H-M   'P 1'
#
loop_
_entity.id
_entity.type
_entity.pdbx_description
1 polymer ?
#
loop_
_entity_poly.entity_id
_entity_poly.type
_entity_poly.pdbx_seq_one_letter_code
_entity_poly.pdbx_strand_id
1 'polypeptide(L)' 'MMFQIVGAFGEYERSLIRDRTREGLVAAQSRGARIGRPPALSQEQAATVRQLRNEGRTIASIARVFGVSRRTIQRELSSY' A
#
# COMPACT_ATOMS: atom_id res chain seq x y z
N MET A 1 1.42 29.22 -33.09
CA MET A 1 1.30 29.95 -31.80
C MET A 1 0.09 29.50 -30.98
N MET A 2 -1.13 29.45 -31.53
CA MET A 2 -2.33 29.02 -30.78
C MET A 2 -2.22 27.63 -30.13
N PHE A 3 -1.69 26.64 -30.86
CA PHE A 3 -1.48 25.28 -30.35
C PHE A 3 -0.55 25.22 -29.13
N GLN A 4 0.47 26.07 -29.10
CA GLN A 4 1.44 26.13 -27.99
C GLN A 4 0.79 26.71 -26.72
N ILE A 5 -0.05 27.74 -26.89
CA ILE A 5 -0.78 28.35 -25.77
C ILE A 5 -1.76 27.33 -25.17
N VAL A 6 -2.56 26.65 -26.00
CA VAL A 6 -3.52 25.64 -25.53
C VAL A 6 -2.80 24.46 -24.87
N GLY A 7 -1.65 24.04 -25.40
CA GLY A 7 -0.80 23.02 -24.77
C GLY A 7 -0.32 23.44 -23.37
N ALA A 8 0.20 24.66 -23.24
CA ALA A 8 0.66 25.20 -21.96
C ALA A 8 -0.47 25.30 -20.92
N PHE A 9 -1.68 25.70 -21.33
CA PHE A 9 -2.85 25.71 -20.44
C PHE A 9 -3.24 24.30 -19.99
N GLY A 10 -3.26 23.33 -20.90
CA GLY A 10 -3.56 21.94 -20.53
C GLY A 10 -2.55 21.33 -19.55
N GLU A 11 -1.26 21.69 -19.67
CA GLU A 11 -0.24 21.29 -18.70
C GLU A 11 -0.43 21.98 -17.34
N TYR A 12 -0.75 23.27 -17.35
CA TYR A 12 -1.04 24.04 -16.13
C TYR A 12 -2.23 23.46 -15.35
N GLU A 13 -3.35 23.19 -16.02
CA GLU A 13 -4.53 22.57 -15.39
C GLU A 13 -4.21 21.19 -14.83
N ARG A 14 -3.43 20.38 -15.57
CA ARG A 14 -2.97 19.07 -15.09
C ARG A 14 -2.11 19.20 -13.84
N SER A 15 -1.24 20.21 -13.75
CA SER A 15 -0.45 20.48 -12.55
C SER A 15 -1.35 20.82 -11.36
N LEU A 16 -2.30 21.74 -11.53
CA LEU A 16 -3.23 22.13 -10.48
C LEU A 16 -4.07 20.95 -9.95
N ILE A 17 -4.53 20.07 -10.83
CA ILE A 17 -5.27 18.86 -10.42
C ILE A 17 -4.39 17.93 -9.58
N ARG A 18 -3.11 17.77 -9.95
CA ARG A 18 -2.16 16.92 -9.22
C ARG A 18 -1.87 17.49 -7.83
N ASP A 19 -1.70 18.81 -7.73
CA ASP A 19 -1.43 19.47 -6.46
C ASP A 19 -2.60 19.35 -5.50
N ARG A 20 -3.83 19.62 -5.96
CA ARG A 20 -5.06 19.41 -5.16
C ARG A 20 -5.24 17.96 -4.75
N THR A 21 -4.92 17.01 -5.63
CA THR A 21 -5.00 15.58 -5.30
C THR A 21 -4.02 15.22 -4.19
N ARG A 22 -2.79 15.74 -4.24
CA ARG A 22 -1.80 15.54 -3.16
C ARG A 22 -2.29 16.14 -1.84
N GLU A 23 -2.77 17.37 -1.85
CA GLU A 23 -3.33 18.01 -0.65
C GLU A 23 -4.47 17.19 -0.06
N GLY A 24 -5.38 16.68 -0.90
CA GLY A 24 -6.45 15.78 -0.49
C GLY A 24 -5.96 14.48 0.13
N LEU A 25 -4.90 13.87 -0.45
CA LEU A 25 -4.26 12.67 0.10
C LEU A 25 -3.61 12.96 1.46
N VAL A 26 -2.88 14.07 1.59
CA VAL A 26 -2.27 14.47 2.88
C VAL A 26 -3.37 14.65 3.93
N ALA A 27 -4.43 15.39 3.61
CA ALA A 27 -5.54 15.60 4.53
C ALA A 27 -6.24 14.29 4.92
N ALA A 28 -6.40 13.34 3.98
CA ALA A 28 -6.94 12.01 4.27
C ALA A 28 -6.03 11.21 5.20
N GLN A 29 -4.71 11.25 4.98
CA GLN A 29 -3.72 10.61 5.83
C GLN A 29 -3.75 11.20 7.25
N SER A 30 -3.84 12.53 7.39
CA SER A 30 -3.95 13.20 8.70
C SER A 30 -5.22 12.81 9.47
N ARG A 31 -6.30 12.47 8.76
CA ARG A 31 -7.53 11.91 9.37
C ARG A 31 -7.42 10.43 9.71
N GLY A 32 -6.27 9.79 9.46
CA GLY A 32 -6.05 8.36 9.69
C GLY A 32 -6.60 7.46 8.57
N ALA A 33 -7.01 8.02 7.43
CA ALA A 33 -7.44 7.21 6.31
C ALA A 33 -6.25 6.44 5.72
N ARG A 34 -6.43 5.14 5.53
CA ARG A 34 -5.44 4.30 4.87
C ARG A 34 -5.43 4.58 3.37
N ILE A 35 -4.29 5.01 2.85
CA ILE A 35 -4.09 5.25 1.42
C ILE A 35 -3.41 4.02 0.78
N GLY A 36 -3.86 3.63 -0.41
CA GLY A 36 -3.30 2.52 -1.17
C GLY A 36 -3.92 1.16 -0.83
N ARG A 37 -3.27 0.09 -1.31
CA ARG A 37 -3.81 -1.27 -1.21
C ARG A 37 -3.89 -1.74 0.25
N PRO A 38 -5.02 -2.35 0.68
CA PRO A 38 -5.11 -3.04 1.97
C PRO A 38 -4.02 -4.10 2.13
N PRO A 39 -3.58 -4.39 3.37
CA PRO A 39 -2.56 -5.40 3.60
C PRO A 39 -3.21 -6.77 3.33
N ALA A 40 -2.40 -7.73 2.89
CA ALA A 40 -2.92 -9.08 2.63
C ALA A 40 -3.27 -9.83 3.93
N LEU A 41 -2.78 -9.37 5.08
CA LEU A 41 -3.01 -9.95 6.40
C LEU A 41 -3.48 -8.87 7.36
N SER A 42 -4.44 -9.21 8.23
CA SER A 42 -4.81 -8.36 9.37
C SER A 42 -3.69 -8.31 10.41
N GLN A 43 -3.75 -7.36 11.36
CA GLN A 43 -2.76 -7.29 12.44
C GLN A 43 -2.76 -8.57 13.28
N GLU A 44 -3.94 -9.12 13.57
CA GLU A 44 -4.09 -10.39 14.29
C GLU A 44 -3.46 -11.54 13.51
N GLN A 45 -3.74 -11.63 12.20
CA GLN A 45 -3.13 -12.67 11.36
C GLN A 45 -1.61 -12.52 11.30
N ALA A 46 -1.08 -11.30 11.27
CA ALA A 46 0.37 -11.06 11.31
C ALA A 46 0.99 -11.47 12.65
N ALA A 47 0.27 -11.33 13.76
CA ALA A 47 0.71 -11.85 15.06
C ALA A 47 0.72 -13.39 15.06
N THR A 48 -0.33 -14.02 14.53
CA THR A 48 -0.41 -15.48 14.40
C THR A 48 0.69 -16.03 13.48
N VAL A 49 1.00 -15.35 12.37
CA VAL A 49 2.10 -15.71 11.46
C VAL A 49 3.44 -15.73 12.20
N ARG A 50 3.70 -14.73 13.06
CA ARG A 50 4.91 -14.66 13.89
C ARG A 50 4.96 -15.79 14.91
N GLN A 51 3.85 -16.06 15.59
CA GLN A 51 3.77 -17.17 16.54
C GLN A 51 4.04 -18.51 15.85
N LEU A 52 3.36 -18.80 14.74
CA LEU A 52 3.56 -20.05 13.99
C LEU A 52 5.01 -20.18 13.49
N ARG A 53 5.66 -19.06 13.15
CA ARG A 53 7.07 -19.08 12.77
C ARG A 53 7.97 -19.44 13.95
N ASN A 54 7.70 -18.92 15.13
CA ASN A 54 8.43 -19.24 16.38
C ASN A 54 8.23 -20.70 16.80
N GLU A 55 7.05 -21.26 16.52
CA GLU A 55 6.75 -22.70 16.69
C GLU A 55 7.45 -23.59 15.65
N GLY A 56 8.29 -23.02 14.77
CA GLY A 56 9.08 -23.77 13.79
C GLY A 56 8.34 -24.13 12.50
N ARG A 57 7.12 -23.62 12.27
CA ARG A 57 6.41 -23.86 11.00
C ARG A 57 7.16 -23.23 9.83
N THR A 58 7.09 -23.91 8.69
CA THR A 58 7.72 -23.43 7.45
C THR A 58 6.88 -22.30 6.83
N ILE A 59 7.55 -21.34 6.17
CA ILE A 59 6.90 -20.24 5.45
C ILE A 59 5.87 -20.77 4.44
N ALA A 60 6.17 -21.88 3.78
CA ALA A 60 5.28 -22.49 2.79
C ALA A 60 4.03 -23.13 3.40
N SER A 61 4.09 -23.61 4.65
CA SER A 61 2.93 -24.12 5.38
C SER A 61 2.05 -22.96 5.83
N ILE A 62 2.65 -21.94 6.45
CA ILE A 62 1.94 -20.73 6.90
C ILE A 62 1.24 -20.04 5.72
N ALA A 63 1.93 -19.85 4.60
CA ALA A 63 1.36 -19.25 3.39
C ALA A 63 0.10 -19.99 2.89
N ARG A 64 0.10 -21.32 2.95
CA ARG A 64 -1.07 -22.14 2.56
C ARG A 64 -2.24 -21.97 3.51
N VAL A 65 -1.98 -21.92 4.82
CA VAL A 65 -3.02 -21.72 5.85
C VAL A 65 -3.73 -20.37 5.67
N PHE A 66 -2.98 -19.31 5.39
CA PHE A 66 -3.53 -17.97 5.20
C PHE A 66 -3.95 -17.67 3.75
N GLY A 67 -3.78 -18.60 2.81
CA GLY A 67 -4.14 -18.39 1.40
C GLY A 67 -3.36 -17.27 0.69
N VAL A 68 -2.15 -16.94 1.19
CA VAL A 68 -1.31 -15.86 0.64
C VAL A 68 -0.04 -16.40 0.02
N SER A 69 0.63 -15.59 -0.79
CA SER A 69 1.92 -15.97 -1.38
C SER A 69 3.00 -16.11 -0.30
N ARG A 70 3.99 -16.99 -0.53
CA ARG A 70 5.17 -17.10 0.36
C ARG A 70 5.88 -15.75 0.55
N ARG A 71 5.92 -14.93 -0.50
CA ARG A 71 6.49 -13.57 -0.47
C ARG A 71 5.75 -12.64 0.47
N THR A 72 4.43 -12.81 0.63
CA THR A 72 3.64 -12.05 1.62
C THR A 72 4.08 -12.40 3.04
N ILE A 73 4.16 -13.68 3.38
CA ILE A 73 4.64 -14.13 4.70
C ILE A 73 6.08 -13.66 4.98
N GLN A 74 6.96 -13.79 3.99
CA GLN A 74 8.36 -13.36 4.14
C GLN A 74 8.48 -11.85 4.36
N ARG A 75 7.65 -11.04 3.68
CA ARG A 75 7.62 -9.59 3.89
C ARG A 75 7.14 -9.24 5.30
N GLU A 76 6.08 -9.89 5.80
CA GLU A 76 5.60 -9.65 7.16
C GLU A 76 6.66 -10.02 8.22
N LEU A 77 7.40 -11.12 8.01
CA LEU A 77 8.46 -11.55 8.93
C LEU A 77 9.75 -10.69 8.84
N SER A 78 10.01 -10.05 7.70
CA SER A 78 11.17 -9.17 7.51
C SER A 78 10.92 -7.73 7.95
N SER A 79 9.66 -7.33 8.07
CA SER A 79 9.25 -5.98 8.49
C SER A 79 9.14 -5.84 10.02
N TYR A 80 9.42 -6.93 10.75
CA TYR A 80 9.49 -6.98 12.21
C TYR A 80 10.94 -7.03 12.65
#